data_AF-A0A931L516-F1
#
_entry.id   AF-A0A931L516-F1
#
_cell.length_a   1.000
_cell.length_b   1.000
_cell.length_c   1.000
_cell.angle_alpha   90.00
_cell.angle_beta   90.00
_cell.angle_gamma   90.00
#
_symmetry.space_group_name_H-M   'P 1'
#
loop_
_entity.id
_entity.type
_entity.pdbx_description
1 polymer ?
#
loop_
_entity_poly.entity_id
_entity_poly.type
_entity_poly.pdbx_seq_one_letter_code
_entity_poly.pdbx_strand_id
1 'polypeptide(L)'
;MQEETSEETLMMDQPRPVAMLRTAGFWLALVMAVLQAVNAVRAFADPAGFADYIGLPLADASDVGFVHVYGLRTAFIAGLVLVFLALRRLDALVWMALVAVLMPVGDAVLASNAGAPTATIARHATIAVYVFVAFVFLRRAAARMARSPI
;
A
#
# COMPACT_ATOMS: atom_id res chain seq x y z
N MET A 1 -37.26 -38.36 -6.59
CA MET A 1 -37.28 -37.68 -5.28
C MET A 1 -35.91 -37.62 -4.60
N GLN A 2 -34.97 -38.55 -4.85
CA GLN A 2 -33.61 -38.52 -4.28
C GLN A 2 -32.58 -37.73 -5.13
N GLU A 3 -32.83 -37.56 -6.43
CA GLU A 3 -32.00 -36.73 -7.32
C GLU A 3 -32.24 -35.23 -7.13
N GLU A 4 -33.50 -34.83 -6.92
CA GLU A 4 -33.92 -33.43 -6.75
C GLU A 4 -33.24 -32.79 -5.52
N THR A 5 -33.09 -33.55 -4.43
CA THR A 5 -32.39 -33.11 -3.21
C THR A 5 -30.87 -33.03 -3.39
N SER A 6 -30.30 -33.78 -4.33
CA SER A 6 -28.87 -33.75 -4.62
C SER A 6 -28.51 -32.53 -5.47
N GLU A 7 -29.34 -32.17 -6.45
CA GLU A 7 -29.16 -30.94 -7.25
C GLU A 7 -29.42 -29.67 -6.45
N GLU A 8 -30.41 -29.66 -5.56
CA GLU A 8 -30.71 -28.51 -4.69
C GLU A 8 -29.57 -28.25 -3.68
N THR A 9 -28.96 -29.33 -3.16
CA THR A 9 -27.76 -29.25 -2.30
C THR A 9 -26.53 -28.79 -3.09
N LEU A 10 -26.40 -29.20 -4.36
CA LEU A 10 -25.30 -28.77 -5.25
C LEU A 10 -25.44 -27.31 -5.72
N MET A 11 -26.67 -26.82 -5.87
CA MET A 11 -26.99 -25.43 -6.20
C MET A 11 -26.81 -24.48 -5.00
N MET A 12 -27.01 -24.95 -3.77
CA MET A 12 -26.86 -24.14 -2.56
C MET A 12 -25.42 -23.86 -2.13
N ASP A 13 -24.43 -24.63 -2.61
CA ASP A 13 -23.01 -24.45 -2.27
C ASP A 13 -22.19 -23.70 -3.35
N GLN A 14 -22.84 -22.91 -4.20
CA GLN A 14 -22.12 -22.05 -5.13
C GLN A 14 -21.50 -20.85 -4.38
N PRO A 15 -20.16 -20.70 -4.36
CA PRO A 15 -19.50 -19.63 -3.63
C PRO A 15 -19.91 -18.27 -4.20
N ARG A 16 -20.56 -17.44 -3.37
CA ARG A 16 -21.02 -16.10 -3.80
C ARG A 16 -19.82 -15.25 -4.25
N PRO A 17 -19.90 -14.53 -5.37
CA PRO A 17 -18.83 -13.65 -5.83
C PRO A 17 -18.54 -12.58 -4.76
N VAL A 18 -17.29 -12.50 -4.32
CA VAL A 18 -16.86 -11.54 -3.31
C VAL A 18 -16.58 -10.20 -3.98
N ALA A 19 -17.39 -9.18 -3.69
CA ALA A 19 -17.15 -7.82 -4.19
C ALA A 19 -15.83 -7.25 -3.65
N MET A 20 -15.00 -6.67 -4.53
CA MET A 20 -13.67 -6.13 -4.22
C MET A 20 -13.68 -5.12 -3.05
N LEU A 21 -14.69 -4.25 -3.00
CA LEU A 21 -14.89 -3.25 -1.95
C LEU A 21 -15.12 -3.87 -0.57
N ARG A 22 -15.41 -5.16 -0.48
CA ARG A 22 -15.60 -5.90 0.79
C ARG A 22 -14.31 -6.57 1.27
N THR A 23 -13.20 -6.40 0.55
CA THR A 23 -11.92 -7.02 0.92
C THR A 23 -11.07 -6.05 1.74
N ALA A 24 -10.47 -6.53 2.82
CA ALA A 24 -9.55 -5.71 3.61
C ALA A 24 -8.33 -5.24 2.79
N GLY A 25 -7.85 -6.05 1.84
CA GLY A 25 -6.73 -5.69 0.96
C GLY A 25 -7.01 -4.44 0.11
N PHE A 26 -8.24 -4.28 -0.39
CA PHE A 26 -8.66 -3.07 -1.09
C PHE A 26 -8.54 -1.83 -0.20
N TRP A 27 -9.09 -1.88 1.02
CA TRP A 27 -9.07 -0.74 1.93
C TRP A 27 -7.68 -0.41 2.44
N LEU A 28 -6.84 -1.42 2.70
CA LEU A 28 -5.44 -1.21 3.06
C LEU A 28 -4.68 -0.53 1.91
N ALA A 29 -4.85 -0.98 0.67
CA ALA A 29 -4.24 -0.33 -0.49
C ALA A 29 -4.73 1.12 -0.67
N LEU A 30 -6.02 1.37 -0.48
CA LEU A 30 -6.59 2.72 -0.59
C LEU A 30 -6.05 3.67 0.47
N VAL A 31 -6.00 3.22 1.73
CA VAL A 31 -5.40 4.00 2.83
C VAL A 31 -3.93 4.31 2.52
N MET A 32 -3.17 3.34 2.01
CA MET A 32 -1.79 3.57 1.59
C MET A 32 -1.69 4.66 0.51
N ALA A 33 -2.54 4.60 -0.52
CA ALA A 33 -2.55 5.59 -1.59
C ALA A 33 -2.86 7.00 -1.07
N VAL A 34 -3.82 7.14 -0.16
CA VAL A 34 -4.18 8.42 0.48
C VAL A 34 -3.02 8.95 1.32
N LEU A 35 -2.39 8.12 2.15
CA LEU A 35 -1.23 8.52 2.96
C LEU A 35 -0.06 8.98 2.08
N GLN A 36 0.21 8.29 0.97
CA GLN A 36 1.22 8.70 0.00
C GLN A 36 0.86 10.03 -0.67
N ALA A 37 -0.39 10.23 -1.08
CA ALA A 37 -0.84 11.50 -1.64
C ALA A 37 -0.65 12.66 -0.64
N VAL A 38 -0.99 12.46 0.64
CA VAL A 38 -0.78 13.45 1.70
C VAL A 38 0.71 13.76 1.89
N ASN A 39 1.56 12.73 1.93
CA ASN A 39 3.01 12.92 2.08
C ASN A 39 3.63 13.62 0.87
N ALA A 40 3.14 13.34 -0.35
CA ALA A 40 3.56 14.05 -1.54
C ALA A 40 3.24 15.55 -1.43
N VAL A 41 2.00 15.89 -1.05
CA VAL A 41 1.61 17.29 -0.83
C VAL A 41 2.49 17.95 0.23
N ARG A 42 2.76 17.29 1.36
CA ARG A 42 3.66 17.82 2.41
C ARG A 42 5.07 18.07 1.89
N ALA A 43 5.63 17.13 1.11
CA ALA A 43 6.97 17.26 0.54
C ALA A 43 7.11 18.46 -0.42
N PHE A 44 6.03 18.85 -1.12
CA PHE A 44 6.03 20.04 -1.98
C PHE A 44 5.65 21.33 -1.24
N ALA A 45 4.78 21.27 -0.25
CA ALA A 45 4.28 22.45 0.47
C ALA A 45 5.24 22.94 1.56
N ASP A 46 5.89 22.01 2.27
CA ASP A 46 6.85 22.29 3.34
C ASP A 46 7.98 21.25 3.29
N PRO A 47 8.93 21.39 2.35
CA PRO A 47 9.99 20.41 2.15
C PRO A 47 10.91 20.27 3.37
N ALA A 48 11.20 21.36 4.09
CA ALA A 48 12.03 21.32 5.29
C ALA A 48 11.32 20.58 6.43
N GLY A 49 10.08 20.94 6.75
CA GLY A 49 9.31 20.26 7.78
C GLY A 49 9.03 18.79 7.43
N PHE A 50 8.86 18.47 6.14
CA PHE A 50 8.74 17.08 5.70
C PHE A 50 10.04 16.28 5.90
N ALA A 51 11.19 16.87 5.56
CA ALA A 51 12.51 16.27 5.74
C ALA A 51 12.78 15.96 7.23
N ASP A 52 12.47 16.90 8.13
CA ASP A 52 12.53 16.71 9.57
C ASP A 52 11.59 15.58 10.03
N TYR A 53 10.36 15.57 9.52
CA TYR A 53 9.35 14.58 9.85
C TYR A 53 9.77 13.15 9.50
N ILE A 54 10.49 12.95 8.39
CA ILE A 54 10.99 11.62 7.97
C ILE A 54 12.34 11.25 8.59
N GLY A 55 12.97 12.16 9.34
CA GLY A 55 14.23 11.95 10.04
C GLY A 55 15.47 12.18 9.19
N LEU A 56 15.36 12.97 8.13
CA LEU A 56 16.46 13.34 7.25
C LEU A 56 16.44 14.87 7.06
N PRO A 57 16.75 15.65 8.12
CA PRO A 57 16.72 17.11 8.07
C PRO A 57 17.65 17.64 6.97
N LEU A 58 17.26 18.74 6.34
CA LEU A 58 18.07 19.37 5.29
C LEU A 58 19.37 19.91 5.89
N ALA A 59 20.49 19.68 5.21
CA ALA A 59 21.77 20.27 5.59
C ALA A 59 21.92 21.67 4.97
N ASP A 60 21.43 21.85 3.74
CA ASP A 60 21.42 23.11 3.01
C ASP A 60 20.09 23.34 2.28
N ALA A 61 19.77 24.58 1.94
CA ALA A 61 18.60 24.93 1.12
C ALA A 61 18.66 24.29 -0.28
N SER A 62 19.85 24.00 -0.81
CA SER A 62 20.01 23.27 -2.07
C SER A 62 19.44 21.85 -2.05
N ASP A 63 19.28 21.25 -0.86
CA ASP A 63 18.81 19.88 -0.70
C ASP A 63 17.29 19.74 -0.90
N VAL A 64 16.55 20.85 -0.97
CA VAL A 64 15.10 20.88 -1.22
C VAL A 64 14.73 20.11 -2.50
N GLY A 65 15.61 20.13 -3.51
CA GLY A 65 15.43 19.36 -4.74
C GLY A 65 15.25 17.85 -4.49
N PHE A 66 15.98 17.27 -3.53
CA PHE A 66 15.85 15.86 -3.17
C PHE A 66 14.50 15.56 -2.51
N VAL A 67 13.98 16.49 -1.71
CA VAL A 67 12.64 16.35 -1.10
C VAL A 67 11.54 16.39 -2.17
N HIS A 68 11.66 17.26 -3.17
CA HIS A 68 10.72 17.29 -4.29
C HIS A 68 10.77 16.00 -5.12
N VAL A 69 11.96 15.42 -5.36
CA VAL A 69 12.10 14.12 -6.02
C VAL A 69 11.42 13.02 -5.21
N TYR A 70 11.62 13.02 -3.88
CA TYR A 70 10.89 12.12 -2.98
C TYR A 70 9.38 12.32 -3.08
N GLY A 71 8.91 13.57 -3.06
CA GLY A 71 7.49 13.93 -3.18
C GLY A 71 6.88 13.43 -4.49
N LEU A 72 7.57 13.62 -5.62
CA LEU A 72 7.15 13.14 -6.93
C LEU A 72 7.03 11.61 -6.97
N ARG A 73 8.05 10.89 -6.45
CA ARG A 73 8.02 9.42 -6.33
C ARG A 73 6.82 8.97 -5.51
N THR A 74 6.55 9.66 -4.42
CA THR A 74 5.42 9.37 -3.52
C THR A 74 4.07 9.59 -4.22
N ALA A 75 3.93 10.69 -4.96
CA ALA A 75 2.74 10.96 -5.79
C ALA A 75 2.54 9.91 -6.88
N PHE A 76 3.62 9.50 -7.55
CA PHE A 76 3.59 8.46 -8.57
C PHE A 76 3.09 7.12 -8.01
N ILE A 77 3.60 6.70 -6.85
CA ILE A 77 3.14 5.48 -6.17
C ILE A 77 1.65 5.58 -5.81
N ALA A 78 1.21 6.72 -5.25
CA ALA A 78 -0.21 6.94 -4.94
C ALA A 78 -1.08 6.80 -6.20
N GLY A 79 -0.70 7.46 -7.29
CA GLY A 79 -1.39 7.39 -8.57
C GLY A 79 -1.48 5.97 -9.13
N LEU A 80 -0.37 5.22 -9.14
CA LEU A 80 -0.35 3.84 -9.59
C LEU A 80 -1.29 2.95 -8.79
N VAL A 81 -1.29 3.07 -7.46
CA VAL A 81 -2.19 2.29 -6.60
C VAL A 81 -3.65 2.61 -6.93
N LEU A 82 -4.00 3.90 -7.04
CA LEU A 82 -5.36 4.32 -7.38
C LEU A 82 -5.79 3.81 -8.77
N VAL A 83 -4.91 3.89 -9.77
CA VAL A 83 -5.17 3.37 -11.11
C VAL A 83 -5.42 1.87 -11.08
N PHE A 84 -4.61 1.08 -10.38
CA PHE A 84 -4.82 -0.36 -10.29
C PHE A 84 -6.08 -0.74 -9.49
N LEU A 85 -6.44 0.03 -8.46
CA LEU A 85 -7.71 -0.15 -7.75
C LEU A 85 -8.89 0.15 -8.68
N ALA A 86 -8.84 1.24 -9.46
CA ALA A 86 -9.88 1.62 -10.41
C ALA A 86 -10.05 0.58 -11.54
N LEU A 87 -8.92 0.07 -12.07
CA LEU A 87 -8.90 -0.99 -13.08
C LEU A 87 -9.13 -2.39 -12.51
N ARG A 88 -9.37 -2.52 -11.20
CA ARG A 88 -9.60 -3.80 -10.50
C ARG A 88 -8.46 -4.82 -10.66
N ARG A 89 -7.22 -4.34 -10.85
CA ARG A 89 -6.00 -5.14 -11.02
C ARG A 89 -5.34 -5.47 -9.69
N LEU A 90 -5.98 -6.33 -8.89
CA LEU A 90 -5.40 -6.75 -7.61
C LEU A 90 -4.12 -7.58 -7.78
N ASP A 91 -3.97 -8.28 -8.90
CA ASP A 91 -2.75 -8.98 -9.28
C ASP A 91 -1.53 -8.05 -9.33
N ALA A 92 -1.69 -6.88 -9.96
CA ALA A 92 -0.64 -5.87 -10.03
C ALA A 92 -0.34 -5.28 -8.63
N LEU A 93 -1.38 -5.00 -7.84
CA LEU A 93 -1.22 -4.46 -6.49
C LEU A 93 -0.52 -5.42 -5.53
N VAL A 94 -0.69 -6.74 -5.69
CA VAL A 94 0.03 -7.74 -4.90
C VAL A 94 1.53 -7.61 -5.12
N TRP A 95 1.98 -7.63 -6.37
CA TRP A 95 3.41 -7.53 -6.67
C TRP A 95 4.00 -6.18 -6.29
N MET A 96 3.24 -5.11 -6.57
CA MET A 96 3.63 -3.76 -6.18
C MET A 96 3.79 -3.65 -4.65
N ALA A 97 2.85 -4.16 -3.86
CA ALA A 97 2.92 -4.12 -2.40
C ALA A 97 4.13 -4.92 -1.87
N LEU A 98 4.42 -6.09 -2.44
CA LEU A 98 5.57 -6.89 -2.03
C LEU A 98 6.89 -6.14 -2.23
N VAL A 99 7.09 -5.56 -3.41
CA VAL A 99 8.31 -4.79 -3.72
C VAL A 99 8.34 -3.49 -2.92
N ALA A 100 7.18 -2.87 -2.67
CA ALA A 100 7.09 -1.62 -1.93
C ALA A 100 7.53 -1.74 -0.46
N VAL A 101 7.58 -2.94 0.13
CA VAL A 101 8.16 -3.16 1.48
C VAL A 101 9.61 -2.67 1.55
N LEU A 102 10.36 -2.74 0.44
CA LEU A 102 11.76 -2.31 0.40
C LEU A 102 11.93 -0.82 0.73
N MET A 103 10.95 0.02 0.39
CA MET A 103 11.03 1.46 0.64
C MET A 103 11.07 1.80 2.14
N PRO A 104 10.06 1.47 2.96
CA PRO A 104 10.08 1.80 4.39
C PRO A 104 11.18 1.05 5.16
N VAL A 105 11.64 -0.11 4.68
CA VAL A 105 12.84 -0.78 5.24
C VAL A 105 14.08 0.07 4.97
N GLY A 106 14.27 0.51 3.72
CA GLY A 106 15.34 1.43 3.34
C GLY A 106 15.27 2.74 4.12
N ASP A 107 14.08 3.33 4.25
CA ASP A 107 13.87 4.58 4.99
C ASP A 107 14.23 4.41 6.48
N ALA A 108 13.90 3.27 7.10
CA ALA A 108 14.30 2.98 8.48
C ALA A 108 15.82 2.90 8.64
N VAL A 109 16.51 2.25 7.70
CA VAL A 109 17.99 2.13 7.69
C VAL A 109 18.64 3.50 7.47
N LEU A 110 18.15 4.28 6.50
CA LEU A 110 18.68 5.61 6.20
C LEU A 110 18.48 6.57 7.37
N ALA A 111 17.28 6.60 7.95
CA ALA A 111 16.99 7.42 9.13
C ALA A 111 17.87 6.99 10.33
N SER A 112 18.07 5.69 10.55
CA SER A 112 18.97 5.20 11.59
C SER A 112 20.41 5.66 11.36
N ASN A 113 20.92 5.56 10.13
CA ASN A 113 22.29 5.97 9.79
C ASN A 113 22.48 7.49 9.93
N ALA A 114 21.42 8.27 9.72
CA ALA A 114 21.41 9.72 9.92
C ALA A 114 21.24 10.13 11.39
N GLY A 115 21.12 9.19 12.33
CA GLY A 115 20.94 9.49 13.75
C GLY A 115 19.53 10.01 14.09
N ALA A 116 18.52 9.67 13.29
CA ALA A 116 17.14 10.07 13.53
C ALA A 116 16.60 9.54 14.87
N PRO A 117 15.61 10.21 15.47
CA PRO A 117 14.96 9.73 16.69
C PRO A 117 14.40 8.31 16.53
N THR A 118 14.48 7.50 17.59
CA THR A 118 13.96 6.11 17.62
C THR A 118 12.49 6.04 17.19
N ALA A 119 11.68 7.04 17.55
CA ALA A 119 10.28 7.11 17.15
C ALA A 119 10.09 7.20 15.63
N THR A 120 10.99 7.90 14.92
CA THR A 120 10.97 8.01 13.46
C THR A 120 11.36 6.68 12.81
N ILE A 121 12.41 6.03 13.31
CA ILE A 121 12.83 4.70 12.82
C ILE A 121 11.71 3.68 13.03
N ALA A 122 11.10 3.68 14.23
CA ALA A 122 9.97 2.81 14.56
C ALA A 122 8.75 3.05 13.65
N ARG A 123 8.50 4.31 13.26
CA ARG A 123 7.45 4.64 12.29
C ARG A 123 7.72 3.98 10.94
N HIS A 124 8.93 4.09 10.41
CA HIS A 124 9.31 3.46 9.14
C HIS A 124 9.18 1.93 9.22
N ALA A 125 9.65 1.30 10.30
CA ALA A 125 9.45 -0.13 10.54
C ALA A 125 7.96 -0.51 10.60
N THR A 126 7.12 0.31 11.25
CA THR A 126 5.67 0.09 11.31
C THR A 126 5.03 0.17 9.93
N ILE A 127 5.47 1.12 9.09
CA ILE A 127 5.00 1.23 7.70
C ILE A 127 5.42 -0.01 6.90
N ALA A 128 6.64 -0.53 7.08
CA ALA A 128 7.08 -1.77 6.43
C ALA A 128 6.18 -2.96 6.78
N VAL A 129 5.87 -3.12 8.07
CA VAL A 129 4.94 -4.16 8.55
C VAL A 129 3.54 -3.94 7.94
N TYR A 130 3.04 -2.70 7.94
CA TYR A 130 1.75 -2.38 7.36
C TYR A 130 1.66 -2.74 5.87
N VAL A 131 2.66 -2.37 5.07
CA VAL A 131 2.71 -2.68 3.63
C VAL A 131 2.77 -4.19 3.41
N PHE A 132 3.53 -4.92 4.24
CA PHE A 132 3.57 -6.38 4.18
C PHE A 132 2.21 -7.02 4.52
N VAL A 133 1.52 -6.51 5.54
CA VAL A 133 0.15 -6.94 5.86
C VAL A 133 -0.79 -6.66 4.69
N ALA A 134 -0.72 -5.47 4.08
CA ALA A 134 -1.50 -5.14 2.89
C ALA A 134 -1.24 -6.14 1.75
N PHE A 135 0.02 -6.50 1.50
CA PHE A 135 0.38 -7.55 0.54
C PHE A 135 -0.33 -8.88 0.83
N VAL A 136 -0.28 -9.37 2.08
CA VAL A 136 -0.94 -10.64 2.47
C VAL A 136 -2.44 -10.59 2.20
N PHE A 137 -3.11 -9.49 2.59
CA PHE A 137 -4.56 -9.34 2.37
C PHE A 137 -4.93 -9.18 0.91
N LEU A 138 -4.14 -8.44 0.13
CA LEU A 138 -4.31 -8.33 -1.33
C LEU A 138 -4.13 -9.70 -2.01
N ARG A 139 -3.14 -10.49 -1.60
CA ARG A 139 -2.90 -11.83 -2.16
C ARG A 139 -4.09 -12.75 -1.90
N ARG A 140 -4.64 -12.72 -0.67
CA ARG A 140 -5.85 -13.47 -0.31
C ARG A 140 -7.07 -12.99 -1.10
N ALA A 141 -7.23 -11.69 -1.30
CA ALA A 141 -8.32 -11.12 -2.09
C ALA A 141 -8.24 -11.54 -3.58
N ALA A 142 -7.07 -11.41 -4.19
CA ALA A 142 -6.82 -11.82 -5.58
C ALA A 142 -7.11 -13.32 -5.79
N ALA A 143 -6.63 -14.19 -4.89
CA ALA A 143 -6.89 -15.63 -4.96
C ALA A 143 -8.38 -16.00 -4.80
N ARG A 144 -9.15 -15.23 -4.02
CA ARG A 144 -10.60 -15.43 -3.92
C ARG A 144 -11.33 -15.05 -5.21
N MET A 145 -10.98 -13.91 -5.81
CA MET A 145 -11.61 -13.46 -7.05
C MET A 145 -11.27 -14.39 -8.24
N ALA A 146 -10.06 -14.93 -8.30
CA ALA A 146 -9.68 -15.88 -9.35
C ALA A 146 -10.47 -17.20 -9.30
N ARG A 147 -11.01 -17.58 -8.13
CA ARG A 147 -11.83 -18.80 -7.94
C ARG A 147 -13.32 -18.58 -8.15
N SER A 148 -13.75 -17.33 -8.35
CA SER A 148 -15.13 -16.96 -8.68
C SER A 148 -15.15 -16.22 -10.02
N PRO A 149 -14.78 -16.88 -11.14
CA PRO A 149 -15.00 -16.29 -12.45
C PRO A 149 -16.51 -16.06 -12.63
N ILE A 150 -16.88 -14.83 -12.96
CA ILE A 150 -18.25 -14.44 -13.34
C ILE A 150 -18.53 -14.99 -14.73
#